data_AF-D8FDR4-F1
#
_entry.id   AF-D8FDR4-F1
#
_cell.length_a   1.000
_cell.length_b   1.000
_cell.length_c   1.000
_cell.angle_alpha   90.00
_cell.angle_beta   90.00
_cell.angle_gamma   90.00
#
_symmetry.space_group_name_H-M   'P 1'
#
loop_
_entity.id
_entity.type
_entity.pdbx_description
1 polymer ?
#
loop_
_entity_poly.entity_id
_entity_poly.type
_entity_poly.pdbx_seq_one_letter_code
_entity_poly.pdbx_strand_id
1 'polypeptide(L)'
;MPLFTIDSDRCSRDGICVKECPSRVILTNSPKDVPAPTPDAEENCIKCGHCVAVCPESALKLMWISPDECPTVDPELQLDPDRAEQFLASRRSIRTFRKKPVPRETLLKLVKVACQAPSAKNEQPWHWLVVENPEEVKRLAGLVIDWVKLIIEERPKVALQMKLPRVLEAWESGDERICRGAPHVIVVHGRKDWPFGSEDGALALSHLDLYAASLGLGTCWAGYLYTAANNHPPLSGALGLPPEHRAYGAMMVGYPTFKYQRIPVRNPPRVTWM
;
A
#
# COMPACT_ATOMS: atom_id res chain seq x y z
N MET A 1 5.70 -31.55 -7.60
CA MET A 1 6.52 -30.84 -8.62
C MET A 1 7.62 -30.13 -7.84
N PRO A 2 8.85 -30.04 -8.38
CA PRO A 2 9.96 -29.39 -7.66
C PRO A 2 9.67 -27.89 -7.49
N LEU A 3 10.08 -27.32 -6.35
CA LEU A 3 9.90 -25.89 -6.02
C LEU A 3 10.31 -24.95 -7.17
N PHE A 4 11.44 -25.25 -7.81
CA PHE A 4 11.91 -24.58 -9.02
C PHE A 4 12.59 -25.58 -9.96
N THR A 5 12.74 -25.17 -11.21
CA THR A 5 13.53 -25.88 -12.22
C THR A 5 14.52 -24.90 -12.87
N ILE A 6 15.70 -25.39 -13.22
CA ILE A 6 16.72 -24.62 -13.94
C ILE A 6 17.00 -25.28 -15.28
N ASP A 7 16.97 -24.48 -16.34
CA ASP A 7 17.51 -24.85 -17.65
C ASP A 7 19.04 -24.85 -17.58
N SER A 8 19.65 -26.04 -17.60
CA SER A 8 21.10 -26.21 -17.47
C SER A 8 21.90 -25.68 -18.65
N ASP A 9 21.26 -25.56 -19.81
CA ASP A 9 21.89 -25.11 -21.05
C ASP A 9 21.94 -23.58 -21.09
N ARG A 10 20.94 -22.93 -20.48
CA ARG A 10 20.92 -21.47 -20.30
C ARG A 10 21.67 -20.99 -19.05
N CYS A 11 21.77 -21.81 -18.01
CA CYS A 11 22.35 -21.38 -16.73
C CYS A 11 23.85 -21.07 -16.84
N SER A 12 24.22 -19.81 -16.59
CA SER A 12 25.60 -19.31 -16.51
C SER A 12 26.41 -19.83 -15.31
N ARG A 13 25.75 -20.46 -14.32
CA ARG A 13 26.35 -20.93 -13.03
C ARG A 13 26.99 -19.80 -12.21
N ASP A 14 26.52 -18.58 -12.37
CA ASP A 14 27.00 -17.38 -11.64
C ASP A 14 26.65 -17.35 -10.14
N GLY A 15 25.69 -18.19 -9.72
CA GLY A 15 25.21 -18.27 -8.35
C GLY A 15 24.42 -17.03 -7.88
N ILE A 16 23.94 -16.17 -8.79
CA ILE A 16 23.19 -14.96 -8.41
C ILE A 16 21.92 -15.34 -7.65
N CYS A 17 21.16 -16.33 -8.13
CA CYS A 17 19.94 -16.80 -7.46
C CYS A 17 20.19 -17.35 -6.05
N VAL A 18 21.38 -17.93 -5.80
CA VAL A 18 21.81 -18.40 -4.48
C VAL A 18 22.05 -17.21 -3.55
N LYS A 19 22.79 -16.20 -4.01
CA LYS A 19 23.15 -15.00 -3.22
C LYS A 19 21.95 -14.11 -2.94
N GLU A 20 21.05 -13.98 -3.92
CA GLU A 20 19.86 -13.13 -3.82
C GLU A 20 18.75 -13.77 -2.98
N CYS A 21 18.73 -15.09 -2.80
CA CYS A 21 17.67 -15.76 -2.07
C CYS A 21 17.65 -15.33 -0.59
N PRO A 22 16.64 -14.58 -0.11
CA PRO A 22 16.61 -14.10 1.26
C PRO A 22 16.41 -15.24 2.27
N SER A 23 15.68 -16.28 1.88
CA SER A 23 15.47 -17.49 2.70
C SER A 23 16.68 -18.44 2.68
N ARG A 24 17.68 -18.21 1.82
CA ARG A 24 18.85 -19.10 1.64
C ARG A 24 18.50 -20.56 1.34
N VAL A 25 17.43 -20.79 0.58
CA VAL A 25 16.91 -22.12 0.23
C VAL A 25 17.41 -22.65 -1.13
N ILE A 26 18.39 -21.97 -1.72
CA ILE A 26 19.05 -22.36 -2.98
C ILE A 26 20.53 -22.48 -2.66
N LEU A 27 21.17 -23.58 -3.05
CA LEU A 27 22.58 -23.85 -2.82
C LEU A 27 23.30 -24.25 -4.11
N THR A 28 24.63 -24.19 -4.07
CA THR A 28 25.54 -24.82 -5.06
C THR A 28 26.61 -25.56 -4.27
N ASN A 29 26.91 -26.81 -4.61
CA ASN A 29 27.93 -27.60 -3.90
C ASN A 29 29.35 -27.25 -4.40
N SER A 30 29.46 -26.82 -5.66
CA SER A 30 30.67 -26.34 -6.30
C SER A 30 30.35 -25.15 -7.23
N PRO A 31 31.30 -24.22 -7.51
CA PRO A 31 31.08 -23.10 -8.43
C PRO A 31 30.66 -23.48 -9.86
N LYS A 32 30.82 -24.75 -10.26
CA LYS A 32 30.42 -25.24 -11.59
C LYS A 32 29.06 -25.95 -11.60
N ASP A 33 28.45 -26.14 -10.43
CA ASP A 33 27.19 -26.86 -10.32
C ASP A 33 26.01 -25.98 -10.67
N VAL A 34 24.97 -26.58 -11.24
CA VAL A 34 23.68 -25.91 -11.39
C VAL A 34 23.06 -25.75 -9.99
N PRO A 35 22.52 -24.56 -9.65
CA PRO A 35 21.90 -24.36 -8.35
C PRO A 35 20.76 -25.35 -8.07
N ALA A 36 20.66 -25.80 -6.83
CA ALA A 36 19.70 -26.80 -6.37
C ALA A 36 19.01 -26.35 -5.07
N PRO A 37 17.78 -26.81 -4.78
CA PRO A 37 17.11 -26.47 -3.53
C PRO A 37 17.82 -27.11 -2.33
N THR A 38 17.76 -26.44 -1.17
CA THR A 38 18.07 -27.08 0.12
C THR A 38 16.99 -28.14 0.45
N PRO A 39 17.27 -29.12 1.33
CA PRO A 39 16.27 -30.13 1.72
C PRO A 39 14.98 -29.54 2.32
N ASP A 40 15.09 -28.38 2.97
CA ASP A 40 14.00 -27.65 3.65
C ASP A 40 13.43 -26.50 2.79
N ALA A 41 13.77 -26.45 1.49
CA ALA A 41 13.43 -25.33 0.64
C ALA A 41 11.92 -25.10 0.49
N GLU A 42 11.13 -26.17 0.41
CA GLU A 42 9.67 -26.07 0.28
C GLU A 42 9.01 -25.46 1.52
N GLU A 43 9.58 -25.69 2.70
CA GLU A 43 9.08 -25.18 3.98
C GLU A 43 9.47 -23.70 4.20
N ASN A 44 10.67 -23.32 3.74
CA ASN A 44 11.28 -22.01 4.05
C ASN A 44 11.22 -20.99 2.91
N CYS A 45 10.82 -21.39 1.70
CA CYS A 45 10.65 -20.46 0.58
C CYS A 45 9.47 -19.50 0.82
N ILE A 46 9.75 -18.20 0.83
CA ILE A 46 8.74 -17.14 0.98
C ILE A 46 8.03 -16.76 -0.34
N LYS A 47 8.27 -17.53 -1.41
CA LYS A 47 7.64 -17.35 -2.72
C LYS A 47 7.81 -15.96 -3.38
N CYS A 48 8.88 -15.23 -3.05
CA CYS A 48 9.11 -13.85 -3.53
C CYS A 48 9.44 -13.71 -5.02
N GLY A 49 9.86 -14.78 -5.70
CA GLY A 49 10.20 -14.72 -7.13
C GLY A 49 11.54 -14.03 -7.47
N HIS A 50 12.29 -13.52 -6.49
CA HIS A 50 13.56 -12.81 -6.74
C HIS A 50 14.56 -13.65 -7.54
N CYS A 51 14.66 -14.95 -7.26
CA CYS A 51 15.55 -15.86 -8.00
C CYS A 51 15.21 -16.00 -9.49
N VAL A 52 13.95 -15.76 -9.87
CA VAL A 52 13.51 -15.71 -11.27
C VAL A 52 13.85 -14.33 -11.86
N ALA A 53 13.46 -13.25 -11.18
CA ALA A 53 13.61 -11.88 -11.67
C ALA A 53 15.07 -11.42 -11.81
N VAL A 54 15.97 -11.90 -10.94
CA VAL A 54 17.39 -11.51 -10.95
C VAL A 54 18.22 -12.29 -11.97
N CYS A 55 17.70 -13.39 -12.51
CA CYS A 55 18.48 -14.28 -13.38
C CYS A 55 18.65 -13.67 -14.77
N PRO A 56 19.87 -13.28 -15.19
CA PRO A 56 20.08 -12.59 -16.47
C PRO A 56 19.80 -13.49 -17.67
N GLU A 57 20.01 -14.80 -17.51
CA GLU A 57 19.82 -15.80 -18.57
C GLU A 57 18.38 -16.31 -18.66
N SER A 58 17.50 -15.88 -17.74
CA SER A 58 16.15 -16.41 -17.58
C SER A 58 16.10 -17.95 -17.49
N ALA A 59 17.09 -18.53 -16.80
CA ALA A 59 17.26 -19.98 -16.72
C ALA A 59 16.42 -20.63 -15.60
N LEU A 60 16.03 -19.87 -14.58
CA LEU A 60 15.29 -20.37 -13.42
C LEU A 60 13.80 -20.02 -13.53
N LYS A 61 12.94 -21.02 -13.32
CA LYS A 61 11.49 -20.83 -13.13
C LYS A 61 11.02 -21.50 -11.85
N LEU A 62 10.06 -20.89 -11.18
CA LEU A 62 9.37 -21.43 -10.00
C LEU A 62 8.08 -22.12 -10.44
N MET A 63 7.47 -22.92 -9.56
CA MET A 63 6.20 -23.59 -9.88
C MET A 63 5.04 -22.64 -10.23
N TRP A 64 5.11 -21.38 -9.81
CA TRP A 64 4.03 -20.39 -9.97
C TRP A 64 4.42 -19.15 -10.79
N ILE A 65 5.68 -19.04 -11.21
CA ILE A 65 6.15 -17.90 -12.00
C ILE A 65 7.33 -18.29 -12.89
N SER A 66 7.23 -17.93 -14.16
CA SER A 66 8.27 -18.07 -15.16
C SER A 66 8.88 -16.72 -15.55
N PRO A 67 10.12 -16.68 -16.04
CA PRO A 67 10.74 -15.44 -16.49
C PRO A 67 9.93 -14.68 -17.55
N ASP A 68 9.27 -15.39 -18.48
CA ASP A 68 8.52 -14.78 -19.58
C ASP A 68 7.24 -14.05 -19.10
N GLU A 69 6.80 -14.32 -17.87
CA GLU A 69 5.68 -13.61 -17.21
C GLU A 69 6.14 -12.35 -16.48
N CYS A 70 7.45 -12.18 -16.27
CA CYS A 70 8.04 -11.05 -15.57
C CYS A 70 8.39 -9.93 -16.56
N PRO A 71 7.76 -8.75 -16.48
CA PRO A 71 8.16 -7.60 -17.29
C PRO A 71 9.62 -7.21 -17.02
N THR A 72 10.33 -6.82 -18.06
CA THR A 72 11.69 -6.31 -17.92
C THR A 72 11.70 -4.92 -17.31
N VAL A 73 12.78 -4.61 -16.59
CA VAL A 73 13.06 -3.23 -16.16
C VAL A 73 13.55 -2.46 -17.37
N ASP A 74 12.78 -1.47 -17.81
CA ASP A 74 13.14 -0.57 -18.90
C ASP A 74 14.01 0.59 -18.39
N PRO A 75 15.30 0.66 -18.76
CA PRO A 75 16.20 1.73 -18.31
C PRO A 75 15.74 3.13 -18.75
N GLU A 76 15.03 3.24 -19.88
CA GLU A 76 14.57 4.52 -20.42
C GLU A 76 13.40 5.12 -19.61
N LEU A 77 12.71 4.28 -18.82
CA LEU A 77 11.61 4.71 -17.96
C LEU A 77 12.05 5.04 -16.53
N GLN A 78 13.32 4.82 -16.18
CA GLN A 78 13.82 5.15 -14.85
C GLN A 78 13.91 6.66 -14.63
N LEU A 79 13.51 7.10 -13.45
CA LEU A 79 13.65 8.51 -13.04
C LEU A 79 15.11 8.77 -12.67
N ASP A 80 15.69 9.84 -13.23
CA ASP A 80 16.93 10.39 -12.69
C ASP A 80 16.70 10.98 -11.27
N PRO A 81 17.78 11.14 -10.47
CA PRO A 81 17.65 11.60 -9.09
C PRO A 81 16.89 12.92 -8.92
N ASP A 82 17.14 13.92 -9.77
CA ASP A 82 16.50 15.24 -9.66
C ASP A 82 15.00 15.15 -9.93
N ARG A 83 14.59 14.36 -10.94
CA ARG A 83 13.18 14.08 -11.22
C ARG A 83 12.52 13.32 -10.08
N ALA A 84 13.20 12.34 -9.50
CA ALA A 84 12.68 11.56 -8.38
C ALA A 84 12.48 12.45 -7.13
N GLU A 85 13.47 13.28 -6.79
CA GLU A 85 13.36 14.23 -5.67
C GLU A 85 12.20 15.21 -5.88
N GLN A 86 12.10 15.81 -7.06
CA GLN A 86 11.02 16.74 -7.38
C GLN A 86 9.63 16.08 -7.31
N PHE A 87 9.50 14.86 -7.83
CA PHE A 87 8.25 14.09 -7.79
C PHE A 87 7.83 13.79 -6.35
N LEU A 88 8.75 13.26 -5.54
CA LEU A 88 8.48 12.92 -4.14
C LEU A 88 8.20 14.17 -3.29
N ALA A 89 8.97 15.24 -3.46
CA ALA A 89 8.84 16.47 -2.68
C ALA A 89 7.56 17.27 -3.02
N SER A 90 7.12 17.23 -4.28
CA SER A 90 5.93 17.97 -4.73
C SER A 90 4.60 17.34 -4.30
N ARG A 91 4.60 16.08 -3.85
CA ARG A 91 3.38 15.37 -3.42
C ARG A 91 2.74 16.01 -2.18
N ARG A 92 1.42 16.21 -2.23
CA ARG A 92 0.64 16.87 -1.15
C ARG A 92 -0.65 16.13 -0.84
N SER A 93 -1.03 16.15 0.44
CA SER A 93 -2.32 15.64 0.88
C SER A 93 -3.44 16.53 0.36
N ILE A 94 -4.19 16.01 -0.61
CA ILE A 94 -5.32 16.70 -1.22
C ILE A 94 -6.53 16.55 -0.31
N ARG A 95 -7.10 17.68 0.08
CA ARG A 95 -8.19 17.79 1.07
C ARG A 95 -9.37 18.60 0.54
N THR A 96 -9.37 18.88 -0.75
CA THR A 96 -10.43 19.57 -1.47
C THR A 96 -10.52 18.95 -2.85
N PHE A 97 -11.61 18.22 -3.07
CA PHE A 97 -11.82 17.41 -4.25
C PHE A 97 -12.88 18.03 -5.16
N ARG A 98 -12.75 17.80 -6.46
CA ARG A 98 -13.82 18.09 -7.42
C ARG A 98 -14.92 17.05 -7.26
N LYS A 99 -16.16 17.43 -7.59
CA LYS A 99 -17.32 16.51 -7.58
C LYS A 99 -17.26 15.39 -8.63
N LYS A 100 -16.39 15.52 -9.64
CA LYS A 100 -16.25 14.54 -10.71
C LYS A 100 -15.71 13.22 -10.13
N PRO A 101 -16.45 12.09 -10.27
CA PRO A 101 -15.94 10.79 -9.85
C PRO A 101 -14.79 10.32 -10.75
N VAL A 102 -13.93 9.49 -10.20
CA VAL A 102 -12.83 8.82 -10.88
C VAL A 102 -13.38 7.53 -11.52
N PRO A 103 -13.06 7.23 -12.79
CA PRO A 103 -13.50 5.98 -13.43
C PRO A 103 -13.03 4.74 -12.66
N ARG A 104 -13.90 3.72 -12.56
CA ARG A 104 -13.59 2.44 -11.89
C ARG A 104 -12.30 1.80 -12.38
N GLU A 105 -12.06 1.80 -13.69
CA GLU A 105 -10.82 1.27 -14.29
C GLU A 105 -9.56 1.98 -13.77
N THR A 106 -9.66 3.29 -13.51
CA THR A 106 -8.56 4.09 -12.98
C THR A 106 -8.34 3.75 -11.50
N LEU A 107 -9.41 3.61 -10.71
CA LEU A 107 -9.32 3.15 -9.32
C LEU A 107 -8.72 1.74 -9.22
N LEU A 108 -9.11 0.82 -10.12
CA LEU A 108 -8.53 -0.51 -10.18
C LEU A 108 -7.03 -0.46 -10.57
N LYS A 109 -6.66 0.43 -11.49
CA LYS A 109 -5.25 0.65 -11.85
C LYS A 109 -4.43 1.14 -10.66
N LEU A 110 -4.97 2.05 -9.85
CA LEU A 110 -4.34 2.50 -8.60
C LEU A 110 -4.07 1.33 -7.66
N VAL A 111 -5.07 0.49 -7.43
CA VAL A 111 -4.95 -0.69 -6.55
C VAL A 111 -3.92 -1.69 -7.10
N LYS A 112 -3.92 -1.95 -8.42
CA LYS A 112 -2.93 -2.84 -9.05
C LYS A 112 -1.49 -2.37 -8.85
N VAL A 113 -1.23 -1.06 -8.95
CA VAL A 113 0.09 -0.48 -8.68
C VAL A 113 0.43 -0.52 -7.18
N ALA A 114 -0.58 -0.33 -6.31
CA ALA A 114 -0.40 -0.48 -4.87
C ALA A 114 0.09 -1.89 -4.50
N CYS A 115 -0.41 -2.93 -5.16
CA CYS A 115 0.03 -4.32 -4.97
C CYS A 115 1.47 -4.60 -5.44
N GLN A 116 2.16 -3.65 -6.09
CA GLN A 116 3.59 -3.75 -6.41
C GLN A 116 4.48 -3.32 -5.24
N ALA A 117 3.89 -2.91 -4.11
CA ALA A 117 4.67 -2.61 -2.91
C ALA A 117 5.33 -3.86 -2.34
N PRO A 118 6.51 -3.73 -1.72
CA PRO A 118 7.09 -4.82 -0.96
C PRO A 118 6.23 -5.11 0.28
N SER A 119 6.24 -6.37 0.72
CA SER A 119 5.62 -6.79 1.98
C SER A 119 6.52 -7.76 2.73
N ALA A 120 6.40 -7.81 4.06
CA ALA A 120 7.11 -8.78 4.87
C ALA A 120 6.87 -10.22 4.35
N LYS A 121 7.97 -10.96 4.14
CA LYS A 121 7.97 -12.34 3.61
C LYS A 121 7.17 -12.52 2.31
N ASN A 122 6.99 -11.46 1.51
CA ASN A 122 6.12 -11.48 0.34
C ASN A 122 4.67 -11.99 0.64
N GLU A 123 4.17 -11.76 1.86
CA GLU A 123 2.85 -12.22 2.28
C GLU A 123 1.72 -11.55 1.48
N GLN A 124 1.93 -10.32 1.02
CA GLN A 124 0.94 -9.52 0.28
C GLN A 124 -0.43 -9.54 0.99
N PRO A 125 -0.49 -9.16 2.29
CA PRO A 125 -1.63 -9.46 3.18
C PRO A 125 -2.88 -8.62 2.88
N TRP A 126 -2.84 -7.81 1.82
CA TRP A 126 -3.83 -6.80 1.52
C TRP A 126 -5.06 -7.36 0.82
N HIS A 127 -6.20 -7.02 1.38
CA HIS A 127 -7.49 -6.98 0.72
C HIS A 127 -7.88 -5.52 0.53
N TRP A 128 -8.57 -5.23 -0.58
CA TRP A 128 -8.89 -3.88 -0.99
C TRP A 128 -10.40 -3.68 -1.05
N LEU A 129 -10.88 -2.68 -0.34
CA LEU A 129 -12.25 -2.18 -0.43
C LEU A 129 -12.23 -0.80 -1.08
N VAL A 130 -13.03 -0.61 -2.13
CA VAL A 130 -13.16 0.66 -2.85
C VAL A 130 -14.59 1.17 -2.71
N VAL A 131 -14.76 2.30 -2.03
CA VAL A 131 -16.04 3.01 -1.95
C VAL A 131 -16.17 3.91 -3.17
N GLU A 132 -16.97 3.48 -4.15
CA GLU A 132 -17.10 4.19 -5.42
C GLU A 132 -18.13 5.35 -5.39
N ASN A 133 -19.10 5.31 -4.49
CA ASN A 133 -20.20 6.28 -4.45
C ASN A 133 -19.91 7.42 -3.44
N PRO A 134 -19.90 8.70 -3.86
CA PRO A 134 -19.72 9.84 -2.95
C PRO A 134 -20.74 9.91 -1.81
N GLU A 135 -22.00 9.53 -2.03
CA GLU A 135 -23.02 9.51 -0.98
C GLU A 135 -22.73 8.43 0.06
N GLU A 136 -22.17 7.30 -0.38
CA GLU A 136 -21.73 6.25 0.53
C GLU A 136 -20.51 6.68 1.36
N VAL A 137 -19.56 7.40 0.75
CA VAL A 137 -18.45 8.02 1.48
C VAL A 137 -18.99 8.97 2.57
N LYS A 138 -20.00 9.77 2.26
CA LYS A 138 -20.65 10.67 3.23
C LYS A 138 -21.39 9.91 4.32
N ARG A 139 -22.08 8.81 3.99
CA ARG A 139 -22.75 7.94 4.96
C ARG A 139 -21.74 7.34 5.95
N LEU A 140 -20.61 6.82 5.45
CA LEU A 140 -19.54 6.28 6.28
C LEU A 140 -18.90 7.36 7.16
N ALA A 141 -18.74 8.59 6.64
CA ALA A 141 -18.30 9.73 7.45
C ALA A 141 -19.26 10.04 8.61
N GLY A 142 -20.57 9.87 8.42
CA GLY A 142 -21.56 9.98 9.49
C GLY A 142 -21.32 8.97 10.63
N LEU A 143 -21.00 7.72 10.30
CA LEU A 143 -20.66 6.70 11.31
C LEU A 143 -19.36 7.03 12.06
N VAL A 144 -18.43 7.75 11.43
CA VAL A 144 -17.25 8.29 12.13
C VAL A 144 -17.66 9.35 13.14
N ILE A 145 -18.68 10.16 12.84
CA ILE A 145 -19.19 11.18 13.78
C ILE A 145 -19.91 10.53 14.96
N ASP A 146 -20.63 9.43 14.75
CA ASP A 146 -21.22 8.67 15.85
C ASP A 146 -20.13 8.13 16.78
N TRP A 147 -19.05 7.58 16.22
CA TRP A 147 -17.87 7.21 17.02
C TRP A 147 -17.25 8.41 17.75
N VAL A 148 -17.13 9.57 17.09
CA VAL A 148 -16.60 10.80 17.72
C VAL A 148 -17.42 11.20 18.94
N LYS A 149 -18.76 11.16 18.86
CA LYS A 149 -19.64 11.47 20.00
C LYS A 149 -19.39 10.54 21.18
N LEU A 150 -19.28 9.23 20.92
CA LEU A 150 -18.95 8.23 21.95
C LEU A 150 -17.61 8.55 22.63
N ILE A 151 -16.56 8.87 21.87
CA ILE A 151 -15.25 9.19 22.44
C ILE A 151 -15.26 10.49 23.25
N ILE A 152 -16.04 11.49 22.84
CA ILE A 152 -16.21 12.73 23.61
C ILE A 152 -16.83 12.44 24.98
N GLU A 153 -17.87 11.60 25.02
CA GLU A 153 -18.58 11.23 26.24
C GLU A 153 -17.72 10.32 27.14
N GLU A 154 -17.21 9.21 26.60
CA GLU A 154 -16.53 8.18 27.38
C GLU A 154 -15.08 8.54 27.73
N ARG A 155 -14.40 9.31 26.85
CA ARG A 155 -12.94 9.55 26.93
C ARG A 155 -12.59 11.02 26.62
N PRO A 156 -13.10 12.00 27.38
CA PRO A 156 -12.98 13.43 27.07
C PRO A 156 -11.54 13.94 26.93
N LYS A 157 -10.60 13.41 27.72
CA LYS A 157 -9.17 13.77 27.59
C LYS A 157 -8.58 13.36 26.23
N VAL A 158 -8.92 12.16 25.76
CA VAL A 158 -8.49 11.66 24.44
C VAL A 158 -9.15 12.48 23.34
N ALA A 159 -10.45 12.75 23.48
CA ALA A 159 -11.20 13.58 22.54
C ALA A 159 -10.59 14.97 22.36
N LEU A 160 -10.16 15.63 23.46
CA LEU A 160 -9.50 16.93 23.43
C LEU A 160 -8.14 16.86 22.73
N GLN A 161 -7.31 15.86 23.02
CA GLN A 161 -6.01 15.67 22.37
C GLN A 161 -6.16 15.48 20.85
N MET A 162 -7.18 14.73 20.44
CA MET A 162 -7.51 14.48 19.03
C MET A 162 -8.32 15.61 18.39
N LYS A 163 -8.68 16.66 19.15
CA LYS A 163 -9.49 17.80 18.72
C LYS A 163 -10.87 17.40 18.17
N LEU A 164 -11.47 16.34 18.71
CA LEU A 164 -12.75 15.80 18.25
C LEU A 164 -13.94 16.75 18.44
N PRO A 165 -14.04 17.57 19.51
CA PRO A 165 -15.13 18.55 19.62
C PRO A 165 -15.21 19.50 18.42
N ARG A 166 -14.05 19.94 17.91
CA ARG A 166 -13.98 20.79 16.70
C ARG A 166 -14.40 20.06 15.42
N VAL A 167 -14.25 18.74 15.38
CA VAL A 167 -14.70 17.92 14.25
C VAL A 167 -16.23 17.80 14.28
N LEU A 168 -16.80 17.56 15.46
CA LEU A 168 -18.24 17.48 15.67
C LEU A 168 -18.94 18.81 15.34
N GLU A 169 -18.45 19.92 15.88
CA GLU A 169 -18.98 21.27 15.59
C GLU A 169 -18.97 21.60 14.09
N ALA A 170 -17.90 21.21 13.38
CA ALA A 170 -17.81 21.39 11.94
C ALA A 170 -18.87 20.55 11.21
N TRP A 171 -19.08 19.30 11.61
CA TRP A 171 -20.11 18.46 11.03
C TRP A 171 -21.52 19.03 11.23
N GLU A 172 -21.84 19.50 12.44
CA GLU A 172 -23.16 20.07 12.78
C GLU A 172 -23.46 21.36 12.01
N SER A 173 -22.42 22.10 11.64
CA SER A 173 -22.54 23.29 10.77
C SER A 173 -22.49 22.98 9.26
N GLY A 174 -22.44 21.69 8.87
CA GLY A 174 -22.43 21.24 7.47
C GLY A 174 -21.05 21.20 6.81
N ASP A 175 -19.96 21.45 7.54
CA ASP A 175 -18.57 21.31 7.10
C ASP A 175 -18.06 19.88 7.34
N GLU A 176 -18.22 19.02 6.34
CA GLU A 176 -17.80 17.62 6.35
C GLU A 176 -16.26 17.51 6.35
N ARG A 177 -15.65 17.26 7.51
CA ARG A 177 -14.17 17.22 7.68
C ARG A 177 -13.55 15.82 7.74
N ILE A 178 -14.35 14.76 7.75
CA ILE A 178 -13.89 13.38 7.85
C ILE A 178 -13.30 12.94 6.50
N CYS A 179 -14.11 12.99 5.44
CA CYS A 179 -13.72 12.59 4.09
C CYS A 179 -13.58 13.78 3.13
N ARG A 180 -13.92 15.00 3.57
CA ARG A 180 -13.67 16.28 2.89
C ARG A 180 -14.26 16.33 1.48
N GLY A 181 -15.42 15.69 1.31
CA GLY A 181 -16.08 15.55 0.01
C GLY A 181 -15.29 14.77 -1.03
N ALA A 182 -14.36 13.90 -0.62
CA ALA A 182 -13.70 12.97 -1.52
C ALA A 182 -14.76 12.08 -2.20
N PRO A 183 -14.72 11.89 -3.54
CA PRO A 183 -15.68 11.04 -4.22
C PRO A 183 -15.47 9.56 -3.90
N HIS A 184 -14.25 9.18 -3.48
CA HIS A 184 -13.90 7.79 -3.19
C HIS A 184 -13.04 7.67 -1.93
N VAL A 185 -13.18 6.52 -1.27
CA VAL A 185 -12.27 6.06 -0.22
C VAL A 185 -11.82 4.65 -0.57
N ILE A 186 -10.52 4.40 -0.51
CA ILE A 186 -9.94 3.07 -0.66
C ILE A 186 -9.42 2.64 0.70
N VAL A 187 -9.85 1.47 1.18
CA VAL A 187 -9.41 0.88 2.44
C VAL A 187 -8.61 -0.37 2.12
N VAL A 188 -7.40 -0.45 2.67
CA VAL A 188 -6.62 -1.69 2.71
C VAL A 188 -6.87 -2.36 4.06
N HIS A 189 -7.19 -3.65 4.04
CA HIS A 189 -7.48 -4.44 5.23
C HIS A 189 -6.91 -5.85 5.09
N GLY A 190 -6.79 -6.56 6.21
CA GLY A 190 -6.28 -7.93 6.20
C GLY A 190 -6.32 -8.53 7.60
N ARG A 191 -5.80 -9.75 7.75
CA ARG A 191 -5.87 -10.51 8.99
C ARG A 191 -5.29 -9.77 10.21
N LYS A 192 -6.01 -9.81 11.32
CA LYS A 192 -5.63 -9.16 12.58
C LYS A 192 -4.33 -9.72 13.18
N ASP A 193 -4.04 -10.98 12.90
CA ASP A 193 -2.88 -11.70 13.43
C ASP A 193 -1.61 -11.55 12.59
N TRP A 194 -1.67 -10.85 11.45
CA TRP A 194 -0.48 -10.49 10.69
C TRP A 194 0.22 -9.28 11.33
N PRO A 195 1.44 -9.45 11.87
CA PRO A 195 2.09 -8.41 12.68
C PRO A 195 2.54 -7.18 11.87
N PHE A 196 2.82 -7.35 10.58
CA PHE A 196 3.31 -6.29 9.70
C PHE A 196 2.22 -5.64 8.83
N GLY A 197 0.95 -5.92 9.11
CA GLY A 197 -0.14 -5.48 8.24
C GLY A 197 -0.23 -3.96 8.10
N SER A 198 0.06 -3.23 9.17
CA SER A 198 0.06 -1.77 9.14
C SER A 198 1.19 -1.22 8.26
N GLU A 199 2.39 -1.80 8.36
CA GLU A 199 3.58 -1.43 7.60
C GLU A 199 3.39 -1.77 6.10
N ASP A 200 2.99 -3.01 5.81
CA ASP A 200 2.75 -3.49 4.44
C ASP A 200 1.61 -2.68 3.78
N GLY A 201 0.51 -2.46 4.51
CA GLY A 201 -0.59 -1.62 4.04
C GLY A 201 -0.17 -0.17 3.82
N ALA A 202 0.75 0.35 4.63
CA ALA A 202 1.25 1.71 4.46
C ALA A 202 2.16 1.88 3.25
N LEU A 203 3.01 0.90 2.96
CA LEU A 203 3.82 0.84 1.75
C LEU A 203 2.93 0.77 0.50
N ALA A 204 1.94 -0.13 0.51
CA ALA A 204 0.99 -0.26 -0.60
C ALA A 204 0.20 1.03 -0.87
N LEU A 205 -0.33 1.67 0.19
CA LEU A 205 -1.00 2.95 0.05
C LEU A 205 -0.07 4.10 -0.35
N SER A 206 1.22 4.02 -0.05
CA SER A 206 2.21 5.01 -0.50
C SER A 206 2.47 4.88 -2.00
N HIS A 207 2.59 3.65 -2.54
CA HIS A 207 2.60 3.42 -3.99
C HIS A 207 1.34 3.96 -4.66
N LEU A 208 0.17 3.70 -4.08
CA LEU A 208 -1.11 4.23 -4.56
C LEU A 208 -1.11 5.77 -4.59
N ASP A 209 -0.69 6.41 -3.51
CA ASP A 209 -0.66 7.87 -3.35
C ASP A 209 0.27 8.53 -4.39
N LEU A 210 1.50 8.02 -4.51
CA LEU A 210 2.47 8.52 -5.48
C LEU A 210 1.98 8.33 -6.91
N TYR A 211 1.50 7.12 -7.25
CA TYR A 211 1.02 6.83 -8.59
C TYR A 211 -0.20 7.67 -8.97
N ALA A 212 -1.11 7.94 -8.04
CA ALA A 212 -2.27 8.79 -8.27
C ALA A 212 -1.91 10.18 -8.80
N ALA A 213 -0.82 10.79 -8.31
CA ALA A 213 -0.36 12.08 -8.79
C ALA A 213 -0.01 12.07 -10.28
N SER A 214 0.56 10.97 -10.79
CA SER A 214 0.88 10.80 -12.22
C SER A 214 -0.36 10.77 -13.13
N LEU A 215 -1.53 10.42 -12.56
CA LEU A 215 -2.81 10.38 -13.25
C LEU A 215 -3.61 11.69 -13.11
N GLY A 216 -3.01 12.73 -12.51
CA GLY A 216 -3.69 13.98 -12.18
C GLY A 216 -4.70 13.84 -11.04
N LEU A 217 -4.64 12.74 -10.28
CA LEU A 217 -5.45 12.52 -9.09
C LEU A 217 -4.73 13.06 -7.85
N GLY A 218 -5.54 13.28 -6.82
CA GLY A 218 -5.12 13.68 -5.50
C GLY A 218 -5.52 12.65 -4.48
N THR A 219 -4.69 12.48 -3.45
CA THR A 219 -5.05 11.62 -2.32
C THR A 219 -4.75 12.28 -0.98
N CYS A 220 -5.43 11.79 0.06
CA CYS A 220 -5.06 12.05 1.44
C CYS A 220 -5.47 10.87 2.32
N TRP A 221 -4.60 10.52 3.26
CA TRP A 221 -4.92 9.56 4.31
C TRP A 221 -6.20 9.94 5.04
N ALA A 222 -7.13 8.99 5.11
CA ALA A 222 -8.45 9.12 5.74
C ALA A 222 -8.35 8.72 7.22
N GLY A 223 -7.51 9.41 7.99
CA GLY A 223 -7.12 9.00 9.35
C GLY A 223 -8.30 8.81 10.32
N TYR A 224 -9.32 9.69 10.27
CA TYR A 224 -10.52 9.54 11.11
C TYR A 224 -11.32 8.28 10.76
N LEU A 225 -11.58 8.04 9.47
CA LEU A 225 -12.27 6.84 8.99
C LEU A 225 -11.48 5.57 9.32
N TYR A 226 -10.17 5.57 9.07
CA TYR A 226 -9.28 4.46 9.42
C TYR A 226 -9.31 4.14 10.92
N THR A 227 -9.25 5.17 11.77
CA THR A 227 -9.24 5.00 13.23
C THR A 227 -10.58 4.44 13.70
N ALA A 228 -11.69 5.03 13.25
CA ALA A 228 -13.03 4.58 13.61
C ALA A 228 -13.32 3.18 13.05
N ALA A 229 -12.86 2.83 11.84
CA ALA A 229 -13.06 1.50 11.27
C ALA A 229 -12.50 0.39 12.15
N ASN A 230 -11.41 0.68 12.88
CA ASN A 230 -10.79 -0.27 13.81
C ASN A 230 -11.31 -0.21 15.25
N ASN A 231 -12.10 0.82 15.61
CA ASN A 231 -12.54 1.07 16.99
C ASN A 231 -14.06 1.24 17.14
N HIS A 232 -14.82 1.14 16.05
CA HIS A 232 -16.26 1.31 16.02
C HIS A 232 -16.90 0.18 15.22
N PRO A 233 -17.48 -0.84 15.89
CA PRO A 233 -18.12 -1.99 15.22
C PRO A 233 -19.17 -1.61 14.16
N PRO A 234 -20.02 -0.57 14.36
CA PRO A 234 -20.94 -0.13 13.31
C PRO A 234 -20.25 0.29 12.01
N LEU A 235 -19.09 0.94 12.08
CA LEU A 235 -18.34 1.35 10.89
C LEU A 235 -17.62 0.17 10.22
N SER A 236 -16.97 -0.71 10.98
CA SER A 236 -16.37 -1.91 10.38
C SER A 236 -17.41 -2.83 9.74
N GLY A 237 -18.58 -2.98 10.37
CA GLY A 237 -19.72 -3.71 9.81
C GLY A 237 -20.27 -3.04 8.54
N ALA A 238 -20.40 -1.71 8.53
CA ALA A 238 -20.81 -0.97 7.33
C ALA A 238 -19.81 -1.06 6.18
N LEU A 239 -18.51 -1.18 6.49
CA LEU A 239 -17.46 -1.47 5.52
C LEU A 239 -17.42 -2.97 5.12
N GLY A 240 -18.21 -3.84 5.75
CA GLY A 240 -18.21 -5.27 5.44
C GLY A 240 -16.87 -5.95 5.71
N LEU A 241 -16.07 -5.45 6.67
CA LEU A 241 -14.80 -6.08 7.00
C LEU A 241 -15.03 -7.45 7.66
N PRO A 242 -14.35 -8.52 7.21
CA PRO A 242 -14.42 -9.82 7.88
C PRO A 242 -14.03 -9.74 9.37
N PRO A 243 -14.62 -10.56 10.26
CA PRO A 243 -14.35 -10.52 11.70
C PRO A 243 -12.87 -10.72 12.07
N GLU A 244 -12.15 -11.51 11.30
CA GLU A 244 -10.72 -11.77 11.41
C GLU A 244 -9.85 -10.68 10.79
N HIS A 245 -10.46 -9.70 10.10
CA HIS A 245 -9.78 -8.60 9.44
C HIS A 245 -9.82 -7.29 10.24
N ARG A 246 -8.80 -6.47 10.06
CA ARG A 246 -8.77 -5.06 10.48
C ARG A 246 -8.32 -4.19 9.32
N ALA A 247 -8.67 -2.91 9.34
CA ALA A 247 -8.10 -1.97 8.38
C ALA A 247 -6.62 -1.74 8.71
N TYR A 248 -5.77 -1.79 7.70
CA TYR A 248 -4.36 -1.40 7.77
C TYR A 248 -4.15 0.05 7.34
N GLY A 249 -5.07 0.61 6.55
CA GLY A 249 -5.06 2.02 6.17
C GLY A 249 -6.29 2.40 5.35
N ALA A 250 -6.53 3.70 5.20
CA ALA A 250 -7.57 4.23 4.34
C ALA A 250 -7.13 5.51 3.64
N MET A 251 -7.50 5.68 2.39
CA MET A 251 -7.07 6.77 1.52
C MET A 251 -8.28 7.40 0.81
N MET A 252 -8.47 8.71 1.00
CA MET A 252 -9.37 9.51 0.16
C MET A 252 -8.75 9.68 -1.22
N VAL A 253 -9.54 9.51 -2.28
CA VAL A 253 -9.08 9.62 -3.67
C VAL A 253 -10.06 10.45 -4.49
N GLY A 254 -9.53 11.35 -5.33
CA GLY A 254 -10.34 12.12 -6.27
C GLY A 254 -9.51 13.15 -7.06
N TYR A 255 -10.16 13.90 -7.93
CA TYR A 255 -9.49 15.00 -8.63
C TYR A 255 -9.29 16.21 -7.70
N PRO A 256 -8.09 16.79 -7.61
CA PRO A 256 -7.86 17.97 -6.80
C PRO A 256 -8.58 19.20 -7.39
N THR A 257 -9.21 20.01 -6.54
CA THR A 257 -9.79 21.30 -6.98
C THR A 257 -8.69 22.30 -7.33
N PHE A 258 -7.62 22.35 -6.51
CA PHE A 258 -6.52 23.30 -6.65
C PHE A 258 -5.23 22.62 -7.09
N LYS A 259 -4.37 23.38 -7.78
CA LYS A 259 -2.99 22.98 -8.08
C LYS A 259 -2.03 23.69 -7.13
N TYR A 260 -1.07 22.96 -6.59
CA TYR A 260 0.00 23.56 -5.79
C TYR A 260 1.06 24.15 -6.71
N GLN A 261 1.39 25.42 -6.47
CA GLN A 261 2.38 26.17 -7.28
C GLN A 261 3.80 26.07 -6.72
N ARG A 262 3.94 25.62 -5.46
CA ARG A 262 5.21 25.60 -4.73
C ARG A 262 5.26 24.41 -3.79
N ILE A 263 6.47 23.93 -3.54
CA ILE A 263 6.78 22.90 -2.55
C ILE A 263 6.96 23.58 -1.19
N PRO A 264 6.18 23.22 -0.14
CA PRO A 264 6.40 23.75 1.19
C PRO A 264 7.73 23.25 1.77
N VAL A 265 8.39 24.12 2.52
CA VAL A 265 9.61 23.77 3.26
C VAL A 265 9.32 22.69 4.30
N ARG A 266 10.23 21.72 4.41
CA ARG A 266 10.22 20.68 5.45
C ARG A 266 11.29 20.99 6.50
N ASN A 267 11.07 20.50 7.72
CA ASN A 267 12.09 20.58 8.77
C ASN A 267 13.33 19.78 8.36
N PRO A 268 14.54 20.23 8.74
CA PRO A 268 15.74 19.45 8.51
C PRO A 268 15.69 18.11 9.26
N PRO A 269 16.30 17.04 8.72
CA PRO A 269 16.32 15.74 9.38
C PRO A 269 17.15 15.80 10.67
N ARG A 270 16.71 15.08 11.70
CA ARG A 270 17.46 14.88 12.95
C ARG A 270 18.18 13.53 12.85
N VAL A 271 19.49 13.54 12.59
CA VAL A 271 20.29 12.34 12.32
C VAL A 271 21.33 12.13 13.42
N THR A 272 21.42 10.90 13.91
CA THR A 272 22.47 10.43 14.83
C THR A 272 23.23 9.31 14.13
N TRP A 273 24.56 9.42 14.07
CA TRP A 273 25.44 8.41 13.51
C TRP A 273 26.05 7.57 14.66
N MET A 274 26.06 6.25 14.51
CA MET A 274 26.65 5.29 15.44
C MET A 274 27.74 4.50 14.76
#